data_AF-A0A8L0DPA4-F1
#
_entry.id   AF-A0A8L0DPA4-F1
#
_cell.length_a   1.000
_cell.length_b   1.000
_cell.length_c   1.000
_cell.angle_alpha   90.00
_cell.angle_beta   90.00
_cell.angle_gamma   90.00
#
_symmetry.space_group_name_H-M   'P 1'
#
loop_
_entity.id
_entity.type
_entity.pdbx_description
1 polymer ?
#
loop_
_entity_poly.entity_id
_entity_poly.type
_entity_poly.pdbx_seq_one_letter_code
_entity_poly.pdbx_strand_id
1 'polypeptide(L)'
;IQLLLETDWESILQICDLIRQGDTQAKYAIGAIKKKLMDKNPHVALYGLEVLESVVKNCGQTVHDEVACKTTMEELKDLLKTEPNVRNKILYLIQAWAHAFRNEPKYKVVQDTYQIMKVEGHVFPEFKESDAMFAAERAPDWVDAEECHRCRVQFGVMTRKHHCRACGQIFCGKCSSKYSTIPKFGIEKEVRVCEERVNKRVSELTRELVPPKRDEAALQEEEELQLAIALSQSEAEEKERMRQKNSYGVYPKADPAPVTSSAPPVNSLYSSPVNSSAPSAEDVDPELARYLNRTYWEKKQEEARKSPTPSAPAPVPLATEPLPISQPQPVETVAPLPAQVVMAPQTDVLSCSGEYSCIQYQNGESEENHDAFLKALQNAVTTFLNRMKSNHMRGRSITNDSAVLSLFQSINTMHPQLLDILNQLDEKRLYYEGLQDKLAQVRDARAALNALRDEHREKLRRAAEEAERQRQIQLAQKLEIMRQKKQEYLEMQRQLAIQRLQEQEKERQMRLEQQKHTIQMRAQMPAFPMPYPQMQSLPPNVAGGVVYGQPGGPPSYPGTFSPSGSVEGSPMHNVYMNQPGPGQYQAMPPG
;
A
#
# COMPACT_ATOMS: atom_id res chain seq x y z
N ILE A 1 24.02 33.78 -18.03
CA ILE A 1 23.31 32.48 -18.04
C ILE A 1 23.59 31.83 -16.70
N GLN A 2 22.57 31.73 -15.84
CA GLN A 2 22.72 31.18 -14.49
C GLN A 2 22.59 29.66 -14.60
N LEU A 3 23.62 28.93 -14.15
CA LEU A 3 23.61 27.46 -14.17
C LEU A 3 23.03 26.97 -12.84
N LEU A 4 21.97 26.18 -12.92
CA LEU A 4 21.36 25.52 -11.76
C LEU A 4 22.27 24.36 -11.32
N LEU A 5 22.82 24.45 -10.11
CA LEU A 5 23.55 23.37 -9.45
C LEU A 5 22.61 22.40 -8.72
N GLU A 6 21.41 22.87 -8.36
CA GLU A 6 20.39 22.13 -7.64
C GLU A 6 18.98 22.50 -8.14
N THR A 7 17.97 21.76 -7.68
CA THR A 7 16.57 21.96 -8.07
C THR A 7 16.00 23.21 -7.41
N ASP A 8 15.68 24.23 -8.20
CA ASP A 8 15.04 25.47 -7.74
C ASP A 8 13.55 25.22 -7.41
N TRP A 9 13.32 24.86 -6.14
CA TRP A 9 11.98 24.64 -5.60
C TRP A 9 11.14 25.92 -5.52
N GLU A 10 11.74 27.11 -5.44
CA GLU A 10 10.98 28.35 -5.36
C GLU A 10 10.32 28.64 -6.72
N SER A 11 11.09 28.61 -7.81
CA SER A 11 10.55 28.73 -9.17
C SER A 11 9.53 27.62 -9.48
N ILE A 12 9.77 26.39 -9.04
CA ILE A 12 8.84 25.26 -9.24
C ILE A 12 7.49 25.51 -8.54
N LEU A 13 7.50 26.00 -7.30
CA LEU A 13 6.29 26.31 -6.55
C LEU A 13 5.56 27.53 -7.15
N GLN A 14 6.29 28.58 -7.56
CA GLN A 14 5.70 29.72 -8.28
C GLN A 14 5.03 29.29 -9.60
N ILE A 15 5.65 28.38 -10.37
CA ILE A 15 5.03 27.81 -11.59
C ILE A 15 3.74 27.04 -11.27
N CYS A 16 3.74 26.23 -10.20
CA CYS A 16 2.51 25.55 -9.76
C CYS A 16 1.43 26.58 -9.39
N ASP A 17 1.79 27.65 -8.70
CA ASP A 17 0.84 28.64 -8.19
C ASP A 17 0.23 29.52 -9.29
N LEU A 18 0.99 29.86 -10.34
CA LEU A 18 0.48 30.52 -11.55
C LEU A 18 -0.52 29.63 -12.33
N ILE A 19 -0.35 28.32 -12.31
CA ILE A 19 -1.30 27.36 -12.92
C ILE A 19 -2.54 27.19 -12.03
N ARG A 20 -2.38 27.12 -10.70
CA ARG A 20 -3.48 26.99 -9.74
C ARG A 20 -4.38 28.23 -9.68
N GLN A 21 -3.81 29.42 -9.88
CA GLN A 21 -4.54 30.70 -9.92
C GLN A 21 -5.20 30.97 -11.28
N GLY A 22 -4.71 30.33 -12.36
CA GLY A 22 -5.25 30.43 -13.72
C GLY A 22 -4.53 31.45 -14.61
N ASP A 23 -3.58 32.20 -14.07
CA ASP A 23 -2.71 33.15 -14.79
C ASP A 23 -1.96 32.46 -15.94
N THR A 24 -1.58 31.20 -15.75
CA THR A 24 -0.99 30.36 -16.80
C THR A 24 -1.89 29.16 -17.12
N GLN A 25 -2.33 29.09 -18.38
CA GLN A 25 -3.14 27.97 -18.86
C GLN A 25 -2.32 26.67 -18.87
N ALA A 26 -2.84 25.60 -18.26
CA ALA A 26 -2.15 24.31 -18.09
C ALA A 26 -1.58 23.75 -19.41
N LYS A 27 -2.34 23.85 -20.51
CA LYS A 27 -1.91 23.44 -21.85
C LYS A 27 -0.65 24.19 -22.35
N TYR A 28 -0.56 25.48 -22.06
CA TYR A 28 0.61 26.29 -22.41
C TYR A 28 1.81 25.92 -21.52
N ALA A 29 1.59 25.76 -20.21
CA ALA A 29 2.63 25.35 -19.27
C ALA A 29 3.23 23.98 -19.64
N ILE A 30 2.38 22.96 -19.86
CA ILE A 30 2.83 21.61 -20.27
C ILE A 30 3.48 21.65 -21.65
N GLY A 31 2.97 22.45 -22.60
CA GLY A 31 3.62 22.68 -23.89
C GLY A 31 4.97 23.37 -23.81
N ALA A 32 5.24 24.18 -22.78
CA ALA A 32 6.54 24.77 -22.50
C ALA A 32 7.49 23.77 -21.80
N ILE A 33 6.99 23.03 -20.81
CA ILE A 33 7.74 21.99 -20.08
C ILE A 33 8.21 20.90 -21.04
N LYS A 34 7.35 20.40 -21.95
CA LYS A 34 7.70 19.40 -22.97
C LYS A 34 8.89 19.83 -23.84
N LYS A 35 9.04 21.11 -24.14
CA LYS A 35 10.21 21.63 -24.89
C LYS A 35 11.53 21.54 -24.10
N LYS A 36 11.47 21.47 -22.77
CA LYS A 36 12.62 21.24 -21.89
C LYS A 36 12.94 19.76 -21.70
N LEU A 37 11.93 18.89 -21.72
CA LEU A 37 12.13 17.43 -21.75
C LEU A 37 12.92 16.98 -22.99
N MET A 38 12.67 17.63 -24.13
CA MET A 38 13.31 17.38 -25.43
C MET A 38 14.59 18.22 -25.66
N ASP A 39 15.17 18.81 -24.60
CA ASP A 39 16.45 19.52 -24.69
C ASP A 39 17.62 18.53 -24.87
N LYS A 40 18.70 18.97 -25.52
CA LYS A 40 19.91 18.15 -25.71
C LYS A 40 20.72 17.98 -24.43
N ASN A 41 20.55 18.87 -23.46
CA ASN A 41 21.22 18.78 -22.17
C ASN A 41 20.41 17.89 -21.20
N PRO A 42 20.96 16.75 -20.73
CA PRO A 42 20.22 15.82 -19.86
C PRO A 42 19.86 16.43 -18.50
N HIS A 43 20.60 17.43 -18.01
CA HIS A 43 20.24 18.16 -16.80
C HIS A 43 18.99 19.03 -17.00
N VAL A 44 18.86 19.67 -18.18
CA VAL A 44 17.67 20.47 -18.53
C VAL A 44 16.45 19.57 -18.72
N ALA A 45 16.62 18.39 -19.31
CA ALA A 45 15.57 17.37 -19.38
C ALA A 45 15.17 16.86 -17.99
N LEU A 46 16.14 16.61 -17.09
CA LEU A 46 15.89 16.14 -15.72
C LEU A 46 15.13 17.18 -14.88
N TYR A 47 15.59 18.44 -14.84
CA TYR A 47 14.85 19.52 -14.17
C TYR A 47 13.47 19.73 -14.81
N GLY A 48 13.34 19.56 -16.14
CA GLY A 48 12.05 19.55 -16.82
C GLY A 48 11.09 18.47 -16.31
N LEU A 49 11.59 17.27 -15.99
CA LEU A 49 10.81 16.19 -15.37
C LEU A 49 10.43 16.49 -13.91
N GLU A 50 11.25 17.25 -13.18
CA GLU A 50 10.96 17.67 -11.79
C GLU A 50 9.91 18.79 -11.72
N VAL A 51 9.95 19.74 -12.65
CA VAL A 51 8.87 20.70 -12.88
C VAL A 51 7.58 19.94 -13.26
N LEU A 52 7.67 18.98 -14.19
CA LEU A 52 6.52 18.17 -14.64
C LEU A 52 5.88 17.38 -13.50
N GLU A 53 6.69 16.71 -12.69
CA GLU A 53 6.26 16.01 -11.49
C GLU A 53 5.47 16.94 -10.56
N SER A 54 6.05 18.11 -10.29
CA SER A 54 5.50 19.06 -9.32
C SER A 54 4.18 19.67 -9.80
N VAL A 55 4.06 20.03 -11.08
CA VAL A 55 2.77 20.53 -11.61
C VAL A 55 1.71 19.44 -11.65
N VAL A 56 2.06 18.18 -11.96
CA VAL A 56 1.12 17.05 -11.89
C VAL A 56 0.67 16.78 -10.45
N LYS A 57 1.59 16.80 -9.48
CA LYS A 57 1.27 16.59 -8.07
C LYS A 57 0.43 17.73 -7.46
N ASN A 58 0.51 18.97 -7.94
CA ASN A 58 -0.09 20.15 -7.29
C ASN A 58 -1.22 20.88 -8.06
N CYS A 59 -1.34 20.72 -9.39
CA CYS A 59 -2.28 21.54 -10.19
C CYS A 59 -3.62 20.86 -10.52
N GLY A 60 -3.76 19.56 -10.27
CA GLY A 60 -5.01 18.82 -10.47
C GLY A 60 -5.41 18.58 -11.94
N GLN A 61 -6.70 18.31 -12.16
CA GLN A 61 -7.26 17.76 -13.39
C GLN A 61 -6.87 18.51 -14.68
N THR A 62 -6.68 19.83 -14.62
CA THR A 62 -6.32 20.68 -15.78
C THR A 62 -4.94 20.36 -16.33
N VAL A 63 -4.00 19.97 -15.47
CA VAL A 63 -2.68 19.44 -15.86
C VAL A 63 -2.75 17.94 -16.14
N HIS A 64 -3.52 17.19 -15.36
CA HIS A 64 -3.69 15.74 -15.58
C HIS A 64 -4.23 15.44 -16.99
N ASP A 65 -5.16 16.24 -17.50
CA ASP A 65 -5.73 16.10 -18.85
C ASP A 65 -4.72 16.24 -20.00
N GLU A 66 -3.69 17.10 -19.85
CA GLU A 66 -2.66 17.29 -20.87
C GLU A 66 -1.52 16.28 -20.73
N VAL A 67 -1.25 15.78 -19.51
CA VAL A 67 -0.18 14.80 -19.24
C VAL A 67 -0.63 13.35 -19.45
N ALA A 68 -1.80 12.95 -18.95
CA ALA A 68 -2.30 11.57 -19.01
C ALA A 68 -2.98 11.24 -20.35
N CYS A 69 -2.35 11.62 -21.46
CA CYS A 69 -2.80 11.35 -22.82
C CYS A 69 -1.79 10.51 -23.62
N LYS A 70 -2.25 9.80 -24.66
CA LYS A 70 -1.39 8.88 -25.44
C LYS A 70 -0.14 9.56 -25.99
N THR A 71 -0.26 10.77 -26.52
CA THR A 71 0.86 11.51 -27.12
C THR A 71 2.00 11.72 -26.10
N THR A 72 1.68 12.14 -24.88
CA THR A 72 2.68 12.29 -23.80
C THR A 72 3.29 10.95 -23.38
N MET A 73 2.53 9.85 -23.41
CA MET A 73 3.06 8.52 -23.10
C MET A 73 4.03 7.99 -24.17
N GLU A 74 3.79 8.28 -25.45
CA GLU A 74 4.75 7.98 -26.53
C GLU A 74 6.01 8.86 -26.42
N GLU A 75 5.86 10.18 -26.22
CA GLU A 75 6.98 11.11 -26.02
C GLU A 75 7.89 10.70 -24.84
N LEU A 76 7.31 10.25 -23.73
CA LEU A 76 8.07 9.76 -22.56
C LEU A 76 8.77 8.42 -22.85
N LYS A 77 8.15 7.52 -23.62
CA LYS A 77 8.79 6.27 -24.04
C LYS A 77 9.99 6.51 -24.97
N ASP A 78 9.91 7.49 -25.88
CA ASP A 78 11.07 7.87 -26.70
C ASP A 78 12.23 8.42 -25.85
N LEU A 79 11.93 9.23 -24.83
CA LEU A 79 12.93 9.78 -23.90
C LEU A 79 13.60 8.74 -22.99
N LEU A 80 13.11 7.49 -22.91
CA LEU A 80 13.81 6.40 -22.22
C LEU A 80 15.16 6.06 -22.86
N LYS A 81 15.36 6.39 -24.14
CA LYS A 81 16.60 6.12 -24.90
C LYS A 81 17.78 6.97 -24.43
N THR A 82 17.51 8.05 -23.69
CA THR A 82 18.46 9.03 -23.15
C THR A 82 19.21 8.50 -21.91
N GLU A 83 20.03 9.35 -21.30
CA GLU A 83 20.79 9.15 -20.06
C GLU A 83 20.05 8.41 -18.94
N PRO A 84 20.75 7.58 -18.14
CA PRO A 84 20.12 6.69 -17.15
C PRO A 84 19.35 7.45 -16.06
N ASN A 85 19.81 8.64 -15.65
CA ASN A 85 19.10 9.45 -14.65
C ASN A 85 17.74 9.94 -15.16
N VAL A 86 17.68 10.36 -16.44
CA VAL A 86 16.44 10.79 -17.11
C VAL A 86 15.50 9.59 -17.27
N ARG A 87 16.02 8.44 -17.72
CA ARG A 87 15.28 7.17 -17.83
C ARG A 87 14.66 6.73 -16.50
N ASN A 88 15.45 6.74 -15.42
CA ASN A 88 14.98 6.34 -14.09
C ASN A 88 13.89 7.28 -13.55
N LYS A 89 14.01 8.59 -13.81
CA LYS A 89 12.98 9.58 -13.46
C LYS A 89 11.68 9.36 -14.26
N ILE A 90 11.77 9.04 -15.55
CA ILE A 90 10.59 8.70 -16.38
C ILE A 90 9.89 7.44 -15.85
N LEU A 91 10.64 6.39 -15.53
CA LEU A 91 10.10 5.15 -14.97
C LEU A 91 9.36 5.40 -13.65
N TYR A 92 9.97 6.17 -12.74
CA TYR A 92 9.33 6.63 -11.49
C TYR A 92 8.01 7.37 -11.75
N LEU A 93 7.98 8.31 -12.69
CA LEU A 93 6.78 9.11 -12.97
C LEU A 93 5.65 8.29 -13.59
N ILE A 94 5.94 7.46 -14.59
CA ILE A 94 4.93 6.59 -15.23
C ILE A 94 4.30 5.65 -14.19
N GLN A 95 5.10 5.09 -13.28
CA GLN A 95 4.64 4.26 -12.17
C GLN A 95 3.79 5.05 -11.16
N ALA A 96 4.29 6.18 -10.66
CA ALA A 96 3.58 7.01 -9.69
C ALA A 96 2.21 7.46 -10.24
N TRP A 97 2.17 7.89 -11.50
CA TRP A 97 0.93 8.31 -12.17
C TRP A 97 -0.01 7.14 -12.46
N ALA A 98 0.50 5.97 -12.88
CA ALA A 98 -0.33 4.77 -13.06
C ALA A 98 -1.01 4.32 -11.75
N HIS A 99 -0.30 4.41 -10.62
CA HIS A 99 -0.87 4.14 -9.31
C HIS A 99 -1.84 5.23 -8.84
N ALA A 100 -1.58 6.51 -9.11
CA ALA A 100 -2.43 7.62 -8.69
C ALA A 100 -3.74 7.70 -9.50
N PHE A 101 -3.66 7.52 -10.82
CA PHE A 101 -4.82 7.57 -11.74
C PHE A 101 -5.63 6.26 -11.80
N ARG A 102 -5.31 5.25 -10.99
CA ARG A 102 -5.91 3.90 -11.03
C ARG A 102 -7.45 3.84 -10.92
N ASN A 103 -8.08 4.90 -10.44
CA ASN A 103 -9.54 5.02 -10.25
C ASN A 103 -10.22 5.94 -11.29
N GLU A 104 -9.49 6.47 -12.27
CA GLU A 104 -9.97 7.46 -13.25
C GLU A 104 -9.87 6.89 -14.68
N PRO A 105 -10.94 6.26 -15.22
CA PRO A 105 -10.88 5.52 -16.50
C PRO A 105 -10.39 6.35 -17.69
N LYS A 106 -10.62 7.68 -17.65
CA LYS A 106 -10.11 8.65 -18.64
C LYS A 106 -8.59 8.58 -18.85
N TYR A 107 -7.85 8.20 -17.80
CA TYR A 107 -6.38 8.20 -17.77
C TYR A 107 -5.77 6.79 -17.86
N LYS A 108 -6.60 5.78 -18.17
CA LYS A 108 -6.19 4.37 -18.28
C LYS A 108 -4.94 4.15 -19.16
N VAL A 109 -4.73 4.99 -20.17
CA VAL A 109 -3.54 4.98 -21.05
C VAL A 109 -2.21 5.01 -20.28
N VAL A 110 -2.15 5.64 -19.10
CA VAL A 110 -0.95 5.68 -18.25
C VAL A 110 -0.72 4.32 -17.58
N GLN A 111 -1.79 3.68 -17.08
CA GLN A 111 -1.75 2.33 -16.51
C GLN A 111 -1.37 1.28 -17.58
N ASP A 112 -1.97 1.39 -18.76
CA ASP A 112 -1.66 0.51 -19.89
C ASP A 112 -0.19 0.68 -20.33
N THR A 113 0.32 1.92 -20.37
CA THR A 113 1.74 2.20 -20.69
C THR A 113 2.69 1.61 -19.63
N TYR A 114 2.40 1.80 -18.34
CA TYR A 114 3.17 1.17 -17.25
C TYR A 114 3.23 -0.36 -17.40
N GLN A 115 2.08 -1.00 -17.69
CA GLN A 115 2.00 -2.44 -17.82
C GLN A 115 2.71 -2.96 -19.09
N ILE A 116 2.64 -2.24 -20.22
CA ILE A 116 3.39 -2.56 -21.45
C ILE A 116 4.89 -2.52 -21.15
N MET A 117 5.40 -1.43 -20.58
CA MET A 117 6.83 -1.28 -20.28
C MET A 117 7.35 -2.34 -19.30
N LYS A 118 6.50 -2.79 -18.38
CA LYS A 118 6.80 -3.88 -17.44
C LYS A 118 6.90 -5.25 -18.13
N VAL A 119 6.14 -5.47 -19.20
CA VAL A 119 6.23 -6.67 -20.07
C VAL A 119 7.43 -6.58 -21.03
N GLU A 120 7.78 -5.37 -21.48
CA GLU A 120 9.00 -5.08 -22.26
C GLU A 120 10.30 -5.24 -21.44
N GLY A 121 10.20 -5.53 -20.13
CA GLY A 121 11.33 -5.83 -19.26
C GLY A 121 11.96 -4.62 -18.58
N HIS A 122 11.33 -3.44 -18.60
CA HIS A 122 11.83 -2.28 -17.86
C HIS A 122 11.75 -2.50 -16.35
N VAL A 123 12.91 -2.42 -15.68
CA VAL A 123 13.00 -2.50 -14.21
C VAL A 123 12.55 -1.16 -13.61
N PHE A 124 11.41 -1.19 -12.94
CA PHE A 124 10.84 -0.05 -12.25
C PHE A 124 11.41 0.11 -10.83
N PRO A 125 11.54 1.34 -10.29
CA PRO A 125 11.99 1.59 -8.92
C PRO A 125 10.98 1.07 -7.87
N GLU A 126 11.46 0.97 -6.62
CA GLU A 126 10.61 0.62 -5.46
C GLU A 126 9.43 1.60 -5.34
N PHE A 127 8.21 1.07 -5.25
CA PHE A 127 7.00 1.87 -5.10
C PHE A 127 6.79 2.30 -3.64
N LYS A 128 6.50 3.59 -3.42
CA LYS A 128 5.99 4.09 -2.12
C LYS A 128 4.64 4.72 -2.35
N GLU A 129 3.67 4.42 -1.50
CA GLU A 129 2.30 4.92 -1.65
C GLU A 129 2.24 6.46 -1.66
N SER A 130 3.15 7.11 -0.94
CA SER A 130 3.36 8.56 -0.91
C SER A 130 3.67 9.17 -2.29
N ASP A 131 4.30 8.43 -3.21
CA ASP A 131 4.64 8.94 -4.55
C ASP A 131 3.39 9.11 -5.43
N ALA A 132 2.36 8.30 -5.17
CA ALA A 132 1.06 8.35 -5.82
C ALA A 132 0.03 9.25 -5.09
N MET A 133 0.44 9.96 -4.02
CA MET A 133 -0.40 10.96 -3.36
C MET A 133 -0.26 12.31 -4.06
N PHE A 134 -1.28 12.69 -4.81
CA PHE A 134 -1.41 14.06 -5.31
C PHE A 134 -1.95 14.99 -4.21
N ALA A 135 -1.64 16.28 -4.30
CA ALA A 135 -2.32 17.29 -3.51
C ALA A 135 -3.81 17.27 -3.84
N ALA A 136 -4.65 17.34 -2.81
CA ALA A 136 -6.08 17.52 -2.99
C ALA A 136 -6.34 18.83 -3.74
N GLU A 137 -7.10 18.76 -4.83
CA GLU A 137 -7.62 19.95 -5.51
C GLU A 137 -8.40 20.79 -4.51
N ARG A 138 -8.28 22.13 -4.61
CA ARG A 138 -9.13 23.03 -3.85
C ARG A 138 -10.60 22.76 -4.22
N ALA A 139 -11.40 22.36 -3.24
CA ALA A 139 -12.84 22.21 -3.43
C ALA A 139 -13.44 23.56 -3.89
N PRO A 140 -14.36 23.57 -4.87
CA PRO A 140 -14.89 24.80 -5.45
C PRO A 140 -15.64 25.62 -4.41
N ASP A 141 -15.38 26.92 -4.42
CA ASP A 141 -16.01 27.87 -3.51
C ASP A 141 -17.54 27.88 -3.65
N TRP A 142 -18.24 28.17 -2.55
CA TRP A 142 -19.69 28.02 -2.49
C TRP A 142 -20.39 29.23 -3.10
N VAL A 143 -21.25 28.97 -4.10
CA VAL A 143 -22.00 30.00 -4.82
C VAL A 143 -23.35 30.18 -4.13
N ASP A 144 -23.62 31.37 -3.59
CA ASP A 144 -24.95 31.68 -3.05
C ASP A 144 -25.91 32.20 -4.15
N ALA A 145 -27.19 31.91 -4.00
CA ALA A 145 -28.29 32.39 -4.84
C ALA A 145 -29.63 32.25 -4.12
N GLU A 146 -30.65 33.00 -4.56
CA GLU A 146 -32.00 32.94 -3.97
C GLU A 146 -32.87 31.79 -4.48
N GLU A 147 -32.37 30.98 -5.43
CA GLU A 147 -33.08 29.80 -5.94
C GLU A 147 -32.18 28.57 -6.12
N CYS A 148 -32.80 27.39 -6.05
CA CYS A 148 -32.11 26.13 -6.30
C CYS A 148 -31.62 26.03 -7.76
N HIS A 149 -30.31 25.88 -7.95
CA HIS A 149 -29.65 25.78 -9.25
C HIS A 149 -30.27 24.73 -10.21
N ARG A 150 -30.87 23.64 -9.69
CA ARG A 150 -31.52 22.59 -10.49
C ARG A 150 -33.01 22.77 -10.72
N CYS A 151 -33.80 23.03 -9.67
CA CYS A 151 -35.27 23.05 -9.76
C CYS A 151 -35.91 24.43 -9.61
N ARG A 152 -35.11 25.50 -9.48
CA ARG A 152 -35.54 26.91 -9.47
C ARG A 152 -36.57 27.28 -8.38
N VAL A 153 -36.74 26.42 -7.37
CA VAL A 153 -37.50 26.75 -6.17
C VAL A 153 -36.74 27.82 -5.39
N GLN A 154 -37.45 28.91 -5.07
CA GLN A 154 -36.93 29.99 -4.24
C GLN A 154 -36.63 29.49 -2.82
N PHE A 155 -35.56 29.99 -2.22
CA PHE A 155 -35.22 29.72 -0.83
C PHE A 155 -36.02 30.61 0.13
N GLY A 156 -36.04 30.23 1.41
CA GLY A 156 -36.76 30.95 2.45
C GLY A 156 -36.87 30.15 3.75
N VAL A 157 -37.72 30.59 4.67
CA VAL A 157 -37.85 30.01 6.02
C VAL A 157 -38.07 28.49 6.00
N MET A 158 -38.94 28.00 5.10
CA MET A 158 -39.24 26.58 4.91
C MET A 158 -38.28 25.86 3.96
N THR A 159 -37.68 26.57 3.00
CA THR A 159 -36.85 26.00 1.93
C THR A 159 -35.40 26.43 2.12
N ARG A 160 -34.61 25.65 2.86
CA ARG A 160 -33.24 26.00 3.23
C ARG A 160 -32.23 25.76 2.10
N LYS A 161 -31.19 26.62 2.10
CA LYS A 161 -30.03 26.61 1.22
C LYS A 161 -29.07 25.44 1.55
N HIS A 162 -28.58 24.71 0.55
CA HIS A 162 -27.59 23.64 0.72
C HIS A 162 -26.56 23.58 -0.42
N HIS A 163 -25.26 23.59 -0.12
CA HIS A 163 -24.20 23.49 -1.12
C HIS A 163 -23.78 22.05 -1.45
N CYS A 164 -23.54 21.78 -2.74
CA CYS A 164 -22.91 20.55 -3.23
C CYS A 164 -21.38 20.63 -3.09
N ARG A 165 -20.77 19.74 -2.30
CA ARG A 165 -19.32 19.72 -2.08
C ARG A 165 -18.51 19.37 -3.35
N ALA A 166 -19.16 18.82 -4.38
CA ALA A 166 -18.53 18.46 -5.65
C ALA A 166 -18.58 19.56 -6.73
N CYS A 167 -19.29 20.68 -6.53
CA CYS A 167 -19.39 21.75 -7.54
C CYS A 167 -19.67 23.16 -7.00
N GLY A 168 -19.72 23.40 -5.69
CA GLY A 168 -19.94 24.72 -5.07
C GLY A 168 -21.39 25.24 -5.16
N GLN A 169 -22.13 24.82 -6.19
CA GLN A 169 -23.50 25.26 -6.47
C GLN A 169 -24.51 24.92 -5.36
N ILE A 170 -25.58 25.73 -5.32
CA ILE A 170 -26.61 25.74 -4.28
C ILE A 170 -27.91 25.05 -4.69
N PHE A 171 -28.47 24.26 -3.76
CA PHE A 171 -29.62 23.40 -4.00
C PHE A 171 -30.58 23.38 -2.80
N CYS A 172 -31.84 23.03 -3.05
CA CYS A 172 -32.77 22.64 -2.00
C CYS A 172 -32.47 21.19 -1.54
N GLY A 173 -32.97 20.83 -0.34
CA GLY A 173 -32.69 19.52 0.27
C GLY A 173 -33.04 18.32 -0.61
N LYS A 174 -34.06 18.44 -1.47
CA LYS A 174 -34.45 17.41 -2.46
C LYS A 174 -33.37 17.24 -3.53
N CYS A 175 -32.95 18.30 -4.21
CA CYS A 175 -32.00 18.20 -5.33
C CYS A 175 -30.55 17.87 -4.93
N SER A 176 -30.22 18.00 -3.64
CA SER A 176 -28.96 17.58 -3.03
C SER A 176 -29.17 16.51 -1.95
N SER A 177 -30.08 15.56 -2.19
CA SER A 177 -30.45 14.48 -1.25
C SER A 177 -29.33 13.48 -0.98
N LYS A 178 -28.36 13.35 -1.89
CA LYS A 178 -27.34 12.31 -1.92
C LYS A 178 -26.04 12.72 -1.23
N TYR A 179 -25.28 11.70 -0.86
CA TYR A 179 -23.94 11.81 -0.28
C TYR A 179 -22.97 10.96 -1.10
N SER A 180 -21.70 11.35 -1.16
CA SER A 180 -20.63 10.57 -1.80
C SER A 180 -19.26 11.08 -1.33
N THR A 181 -18.23 10.24 -1.39
CA THR A 181 -16.84 10.65 -1.16
C THR A 181 -16.32 11.48 -2.35
N ILE A 182 -15.38 12.39 -2.11
CA ILE A 182 -14.75 13.19 -3.18
C ILE A 182 -13.22 13.13 -3.02
N PRO A 183 -12.56 12.02 -3.39
CA PRO A 183 -11.13 11.81 -3.15
C PRO A 183 -10.24 12.89 -3.78
N LYS A 184 -10.61 13.40 -4.96
CA LYS A 184 -9.86 14.49 -5.64
C LYS A 184 -9.79 15.80 -4.84
N PHE A 185 -10.73 16.03 -3.91
CA PHE A 185 -10.72 17.15 -2.96
C PHE A 185 -10.21 16.74 -1.56
N GLY A 186 -9.62 15.56 -1.40
CA GLY A 186 -9.19 15.00 -0.11
C GLY A 186 -10.36 14.60 0.81
N ILE A 187 -11.60 14.53 0.28
CA ILE A 187 -12.79 14.29 1.09
C ILE A 187 -13.14 12.80 1.06
N GLU A 188 -12.46 12.02 1.90
CA GLU A 188 -12.69 10.57 2.04
C GLU A 188 -14.02 10.22 2.73
N LYS A 189 -14.61 11.15 3.48
CA LYS A 189 -15.91 10.98 4.13
C LYS A 189 -17.05 11.30 3.15
N GLU A 190 -18.19 10.63 3.30
CA GLU A 190 -19.35 10.92 2.46
C GLU A 190 -19.91 12.31 2.75
N VAL A 191 -19.97 13.17 1.73
CA VAL A 191 -20.45 14.55 1.83
C VAL A 191 -21.57 14.83 0.84
N ARG A 192 -22.42 15.81 1.18
CA ARG A 192 -23.60 16.17 0.39
C ARG A 192 -23.24 16.60 -1.04
N VAL A 193 -23.87 15.96 -2.02
CA VAL A 193 -23.70 16.21 -3.45
C VAL A 193 -25.04 16.35 -4.16
N CYS A 194 -25.07 17.05 -5.30
CA CYS A 194 -26.23 17.10 -6.17
C CYS A 194 -26.41 15.77 -6.92
N GLU A 195 -27.66 15.39 -7.17
CA GLU A 195 -27.99 14.11 -7.84
C GLU A 195 -27.35 13.96 -9.23
N GLU A 196 -27.12 15.06 -9.94
CA GLU A 196 -26.48 15.05 -11.26
C GLU A 196 -25.04 14.50 -11.21
N ARG A 197 -24.26 14.86 -10.18
CA ARG A 197 -22.88 14.35 -9.99
C ARG A 197 -22.87 12.88 -9.59
N VAL A 198 -23.89 12.42 -8.85
CA VAL A 198 -24.05 11.00 -8.52
C VAL A 198 -24.46 10.21 -9.75
N ASN A 199 -25.44 10.70 -10.52
CA ASN A 199 -25.90 10.00 -11.73
C ASN A 199 -24.81 9.90 -12.81
N LYS A 200 -23.91 10.90 -12.93
CA LYS A 200 -22.73 10.81 -13.79
C LYS A 200 -21.82 9.64 -13.37
N ARG A 201 -21.38 9.60 -12.10
CA ARG A 201 -20.62 8.46 -11.55
C ARG A 201 -21.34 7.11 -11.71
N VAL A 202 -22.65 7.07 -11.50
CA VAL A 202 -23.43 5.84 -11.69
C VAL A 202 -23.49 5.44 -13.16
N SER A 203 -23.59 6.37 -14.11
CA SER A 203 -23.55 6.07 -15.56
C SER A 203 -22.17 5.63 -16.07
N GLU A 204 -21.12 5.96 -15.33
CA GLU A 204 -19.75 5.49 -15.57
C GLU A 204 -19.56 4.09 -14.94
N LEU A 205 -19.90 3.89 -13.67
CA LEU A 205 -19.83 2.58 -12.99
C LEU A 205 -20.78 1.52 -13.59
N THR A 206 -21.98 1.88 -14.07
CA THR A 206 -22.93 0.89 -14.61
C THR A 206 -22.54 0.34 -15.99
N ARG A 207 -21.45 0.82 -16.58
CA ARG A 207 -20.87 0.27 -17.82
C ARG A 207 -19.71 -0.70 -17.60
N GLU A 208 -19.06 -0.67 -16.44
CA GLU A 208 -17.95 -1.57 -16.12
C GLU A 208 -18.19 -2.26 -14.76
N LEU A 209 -18.33 -3.59 -14.81
CA LEU A 209 -18.29 -4.50 -13.66
C LEU A 209 -19.47 -4.42 -12.67
N VAL A 210 -20.45 -5.31 -12.86
CA VAL A 210 -21.30 -5.81 -11.77
C VAL A 210 -20.85 -7.23 -11.37
N PRO A 211 -19.92 -7.36 -10.41
CA PRO A 211 -19.99 -8.40 -9.41
C PRO A 211 -20.98 -7.96 -8.31
N PRO A 212 -21.82 -8.86 -7.77
CA PRO A 212 -22.64 -8.51 -6.62
C PRO A 212 -21.74 -8.20 -5.41
N LYS A 213 -22.19 -7.30 -4.54
CA LYS A 213 -21.63 -7.23 -3.18
C LYS A 213 -21.93 -8.57 -2.50
N ARG A 214 -20.95 -9.15 -1.81
CA ARG A 214 -21.23 -10.22 -0.83
C ARG A 214 -21.97 -9.56 0.33
N ASP A 215 -23.30 -9.65 0.31
CA ASP A 215 -24.15 -9.18 1.40
C ASP A 215 -23.97 -10.07 2.65
N GLU A 216 -24.45 -9.58 3.80
CA GLU A 216 -24.32 -10.25 5.11
C GLU A 216 -24.86 -11.70 5.10
N ALA A 217 -25.89 -11.95 4.29
CA ALA A 217 -26.45 -13.28 4.04
C ALA A 217 -25.46 -14.27 3.41
N ALA A 218 -24.53 -13.80 2.56
CA ALA A 218 -23.51 -14.67 1.95
C ALA A 218 -22.44 -15.10 2.95
N LEU A 219 -22.20 -14.33 4.02
CA LEU A 219 -21.35 -14.74 5.13
C LEU A 219 -22.07 -15.74 6.05
N GLN A 220 -23.39 -15.59 6.25
CA GLN A 220 -24.18 -16.62 6.93
C GLN A 220 -24.24 -17.92 6.12
N GLU A 221 -24.42 -17.85 4.80
CA GLU A 221 -24.37 -19.03 3.92
C GLU A 221 -22.98 -19.69 3.92
N GLU A 222 -21.89 -18.92 4.01
CA GLU A 222 -20.53 -19.44 4.14
C GLU A 222 -20.26 -20.07 5.53
N GLU A 223 -20.84 -19.54 6.64
CA GLU A 223 -20.84 -20.20 7.96
C GLU A 223 -21.70 -21.48 8.00
N GLU A 224 -22.92 -21.45 7.43
CA GLU A 224 -23.81 -22.62 7.38
C GLU A 224 -23.24 -23.73 6.49
N LEU A 225 -22.60 -23.38 5.38
CA LEU A 225 -21.89 -24.32 4.50
C LEU A 225 -20.68 -24.94 5.22
N GLN A 226 -19.87 -24.16 5.94
CA GLN A 226 -18.78 -24.70 6.76
C GLN A 226 -19.29 -25.63 7.87
N LEU A 227 -20.39 -25.28 8.53
CA LEU A 227 -21.04 -26.13 9.53
C LEU A 227 -21.56 -27.44 8.91
N ALA A 228 -22.17 -27.39 7.73
CA ALA A 228 -22.64 -28.56 6.99
C ALA A 228 -21.48 -29.48 6.56
N ILE A 229 -20.36 -28.92 6.08
CA ILE A 229 -19.16 -29.68 5.73
C ILE A 229 -18.56 -30.37 6.97
N ALA A 230 -18.44 -29.66 8.09
CA ALA A 230 -17.92 -30.23 9.34
C ALA A 230 -18.81 -31.36 9.88
N LEU A 231 -20.14 -31.20 9.81
CA LEU A 231 -21.10 -32.26 10.17
C LEU A 231 -20.95 -33.46 9.23
N SER A 232 -20.90 -33.25 7.91
CA SER A 232 -20.76 -34.32 6.93
C SER A 232 -19.42 -35.07 7.02
N GLN A 233 -18.32 -34.39 7.39
CA GLN A 233 -17.05 -35.04 7.70
C GLN A 233 -17.15 -35.90 8.96
N SER A 234 -17.75 -35.38 10.04
CA SER A 234 -17.93 -36.14 11.28
C SER A 234 -18.81 -37.39 11.12
N GLU A 235 -19.85 -37.33 10.28
CA GLU A 235 -20.65 -38.52 9.95
C GLU A 235 -19.83 -39.51 9.10
N ALA A 236 -19.06 -39.02 8.13
CA ALA A 236 -18.21 -39.87 7.28
C ALA A 236 -17.14 -40.63 8.11
N GLU A 237 -16.45 -39.95 9.03
CA GLU A 237 -15.46 -40.55 9.93
C GLU A 237 -16.09 -41.61 10.85
N GLU A 238 -17.30 -41.36 11.39
CA GLU A 238 -18.00 -42.35 12.23
C GLU A 238 -18.45 -43.57 11.40
N LYS A 239 -18.89 -43.35 10.16
CA LYS A 239 -19.28 -44.38 9.19
C LYS A 239 -18.09 -45.23 8.74
N GLU A 240 -16.91 -44.64 8.57
CA GLU A 240 -15.67 -45.35 8.29
C GLU A 240 -15.12 -46.11 9.51
N ARG A 241 -15.17 -45.50 10.70
CA ARG A 241 -14.87 -46.21 11.97
C ARG A 241 -15.77 -47.42 12.18
N MET A 242 -17.07 -47.31 11.90
CA MET A 242 -18.01 -48.44 11.91
C MET A 242 -17.60 -49.53 10.91
N ARG A 243 -17.12 -49.15 9.73
CA ARG A 243 -16.60 -50.07 8.70
C ARG A 243 -15.35 -50.82 9.17
N GLN A 244 -14.33 -50.12 9.68
CA GLN A 244 -13.10 -50.74 10.21
C GLN A 244 -13.37 -51.64 11.42
N LYS A 245 -14.30 -51.23 12.31
CA LYS A 245 -14.69 -52.04 13.47
C LYS A 245 -15.38 -53.35 13.09
N ASN A 246 -15.88 -53.46 11.85
CA ASN A 246 -16.51 -54.65 11.29
C ASN A 246 -15.57 -55.53 10.44
N SER A 247 -14.30 -55.15 10.24
CA SER A 247 -13.32 -55.95 9.49
C SER A 247 -12.37 -56.79 10.35
N TYR A 248 -12.21 -56.48 11.64
CA TYR A 248 -11.33 -57.21 12.57
C TYR A 248 -12.04 -58.40 13.24
N GLY A 249 -12.41 -59.41 12.44
CA GLY A 249 -13.31 -60.49 12.89
C GLY A 249 -13.03 -61.92 12.43
N VAL A 250 -11.93 -62.22 11.72
CA VAL A 250 -11.59 -63.61 11.28
C VAL A 250 -10.07 -63.89 11.38
N TYR A 251 -9.74 -65.12 11.77
CA TYR A 251 -8.40 -65.75 11.93
C TYR A 251 -7.74 -66.16 10.58
N PRO A 252 -6.50 -66.75 10.51
CA PRO A 252 -5.44 -66.99 11.53
C PRO A 252 -4.02 -66.54 11.09
N LYS A 253 -2.97 -66.87 11.87
CA LYS A 253 -1.53 -66.70 11.55
C LYS A 253 -0.99 -67.70 10.51
N ALA A 254 0.02 -67.28 9.73
CA ALA A 254 1.11 -68.15 9.23
C ALA A 254 2.38 -67.34 8.85
N ASP A 255 3.55 -67.90 9.14
CA ASP A 255 4.94 -67.52 8.77
C ASP A 255 5.66 -68.84 8.34
N PRO A 256 6.93 -68.92 7.80
CA PRO A 256 7.97 -67.87 7.66
C PRO A 256 8.88 -67.85 6.37
N ALA A 257 9.44 -66.67 6.05
CA ALA A 257 10.88 -66.43 5.71
C ALA A 257 11.52 -66.99 4.36
N PRO A 258 12.87 -66.99 4.15
CA PRO A 258 13.63 -65.81 3.64
C PRO A 258 14.80 -66.06 2.63
N VAL A 259 15.44 -64.97 2.15
CA VAL A 259 16.87 -64.84 1.72
C VAL A 259 17.36 -63.44 2.14
N THR A 260 18.42 -63.19 2.93
CA THR A 260 19.90 -63.40 2.78
C THR A 260 20.52 -62.60 1.60
N SER A 261 21.67 -61.93 1.71
CA SER A 261 22.68 -61.72 2.79
C SER A 261 23.32 -60.30 2.62
N SER A 262 24.34 -59.77 3.34
CA SER A 262 25.33 -60.29 4.32
C SER A 262 25.95 -59.16 5.18
N ALA A 263 26.91 -59.48 6.06
CA ALA A 263 27.74 -58.57 6.89
C ALA A 263 29.17 -59.19 7.05
N PRO A 264 30.04 -58.98 8.08
CA PRO A 264 30.14 -58.04 9.23
C PRO A 264 31.60 -57.43 9.32
N PRO A 265 32.32 -57.18 10.47
CA PRO A 265 31.99 -57.12 11.92
C PRO A 265 32.64 -56.00 12.82
N VAL A 266 32.05 -55.79 14.01
CA VAL A 266 32.58 -55.27 15.34
C VAL A 266 33.37 -53.93 15.39
N ASN A 267 33.35 -53.10 16.44
CA ASN A 267 32.94 -53.12 17.88
C ASN A 267 32.84 -51.63 18.36
N SER A 268 32.56 -51.15 19.60
CA SER A 268 31.82 -51.49 20.86
C SER A 268 32.12 -50.34 21.86
N LEU A 269 31.46 -50.05 23.01
CA LEU A 269 30.26 -50.53 23.73
C LEU A 269 29.89 -49.48 24.83
N TYR A 270 28.63 -49.03 24.97
CA TYR A 270 27.98 -48.63 26.27
C TYR A 270 26.46 -48.37 26.10
N SER A 271 25.72 -48.18 27.21
CA SER A 271 24.27 -48.44 27.28
C SER A 271 23.33 -47.23 27.51
N SER A 272 22.07 -47.44 27.11
CA SER A 272 20.79 -46.70 27.36
C SER A 272 20.46 -46.47 28.86
N PRO A 273 19.36 -45.75 29.28
CA PRO A 273 18.17 -45.34 28.50
C PRO A 273 17.53 -43.94 28.79
N VAL A 274 16.54 -43.51 27.97
CA VAL A 274 15.10 -43.34 28.35
C VAL A 274 14.19 -43.04 27.14
N ASN A 275 12.88 -43.28 27.36
CA ASN A 275 11.69 -42.87 26.60
C ASN A 275 11.64 -41.33 26.30
N SER A 276 10.85 -40.80 25.36
CA SER A 276 9.74 -41.35 24.55
C SER A 276 9.62 -40.74 23.14
N SER A 277 9.00 -41.53 22.27
CA SER A 277 8.33 -41.24 20.99
C SER A 277 7.99 -39.78 20.63
N ALA A 278 8.45 -39.36 19.44
CA ALA A 278 7.74 -38.45 18.55
C ALA A 278 7.32 -39.24 17.28
N PRO A 279 6.17 -38.95 16.65
CA PRO A 279 5.73 -39.66 15.43
C PRO A 279 6.59 -39.30 14.20
N SER A 280 6.62 -40.20 13.21
CA SER A 280 7.35 -40.04 11.95
C SER A 280 6.75 -38.95 11.06
N ALA A 281 7.62 -38.16 10.41
CA ALA A 281 7.22 -37.01 9.60
C ALA A 281 7.08 -37.37 8.12
N GLU A 282 5.87 -37.81 7.72
CA GLU A 282 5.54 -38.07 6.31
C GLU A 282 4.38 -37.21 5.76
N ASP A 283 3.67 -36.45 6.62
CA ASP A 283 2.56 -35.55 6.25
C ASP A 283 2.75 -34.11 6.78
N VAL A 284 3.80 -33.38 6.36
CA VAL A 284 3.98 -31.95 6.68
C VAL A 284 4.56 -31.15 5.50
N ASP A 285 4.02 -29.95 5.30
CA ASP A 285 4.45 -28.93 4.33
C ASP A 285 5.98 -28.64 4.37
N PRO A 286 6.70 -28.72 3.22
CA PRO A 286 8.14 -28.49 3.15
C PRO A 286 8.59 -27.04 3.42
N GLU A 287 7.70 -26.05 3.49
CA GLU A 287 8.05 -24.69 3.92
C GLU A 287 8.18 -24.60 5.44
N LEU A 288 7.25 -25.19 6.20
CA LEU A 288 7.24 -25.17 7.67
C LEU A 288 8.45 -25.91 8.27
N ALA A 289 8.91 -26.98 7.62
CA ALA A 289 10.10 -27.73 8.01
C ALA A 289 11.39 -26.87 8.04
N ARG A 290 11.47 -25.79 7.25
CA ARG A 290 12.61 -24.85 7.29
C ARG A 290 12.59 -23.97 8.54
N TYR A 291 11.41 -23.55 8.99
CA TYR A 291 11.27 -22.62 10.11
C TYR A 291 11.46 -23.29 11.48
N LEU A 292 11.13 -24.58 11.59
CA LEU A 292 11.35 -25.41 12.77
C LEU A 292 12.81 -25.87 12.95
N ASN A 293 13.68 -25.64 11.96
CA ASN A 293 15.06 -26.08 12.01
C ASN A 293 15.92 -25.22 12.96
N ARG A 294 16.24 -25.78 14.13
CA ARG A 294 16.99 -25.10 15.19
C ARG A 294 18.37 -24.61 14.78
N THR A 295 19.13 -25.41 14.02
CA THR A 295 20.53 -25.10 13.69
C THR A 295 20.66 -24.04 12.58
N TYR A 296 19.61 -23.84 11.76
CA TYR A 296 19.54 -22.71 10.82
C TYR A 296 19.60 -21.36 11.54
N TRP A 297 18.82 -21.19 12.62
CA TRP A 297 18.80 -19.94 13.39
C TRP A 297 20.06 -19.70 14.21
N GLU A 298 20.66 -20.75 14.77
CA GLU A 298 21.92 -20.65 15.52
C GLU A 298 23.08 -20.23 14.59
N LYS A 299 23.19 -20.83 13.40
CA LYS A 299 24.18 -20.41 12.39
C LYS A 299 23.97 -18.95 11.93
N LYS A 300 22.72 -18.53 11.72
CA LYS A 300 22.37 -17.16 11.32
C LYS A 300 22.71 -16.11 12.38
N GLN A 301 22.63 -16.45 13.67
CA GLN A 301 23.13 -15.59 14.75
C GLN A 301 24.65 -15.55 14.83
N GLU A 302 25.34 -16.64 14.46
CA GLU A 302 26.81 -16.67 14.46
C GLU A 302 27.42 -15.85 13.31
N GLU A 303 26.80 -15.86 12.13
CA GLU A 303 27.15 -14.99 11.00
C GLU A 303 26.91 -13.50 11.33
N ALA A 304 25.79 -13.18 11.99
CA ALA A 304 25.50 -11.81 12.45
C ALA A 304 26.54 -11.27 13.45
N ARG A 305 27.22 -12.14 14.21
CA ARG A 305 28.28 -11.77 15.17
C ARG A 305 29.68 -11.60 14.53
N LYS A 306 29.83 -11.77 13.21
CA LYS A 306 31.13 -11.79 12.50
C LYS A 306 31.32 -10.66 11.46
N SER A 307 30.47 -9.62 11.47
CA SER A 307 30.63 -8.44 10.60
C SER A 307 31.26 -7.25 11.37
N PRO A 308 32.17 -6.45 10.76
CA PRO A 308 32.95 -5.43 11.47
C PRO A 308 32.23 -4.07 11.54
N THR A 309 32.29 -3.43 12.71
CA THR A 309 31.73 -2.08 12.96
C THR A 309 32.72 -0.98 12.56
N PRO A 310 32.31 0.06 11.80
CA PRO A 310 33.12 1.27 11.64
C PRO A 310 33.03 2.16 12.89
N SER A 311 34.18 2.53 13.44
CA SER A 311 34.28 3.42 14.62
C SER A 311 34.36 4.91 14.23
N ALA A 312 34.00 5.78 15.18
CA ALA A 312 34.05 7.23 15.01
C ALA A 312 35.50 7.79 14.90
N PRO A 313 35.71 8.92 14.20
CA PRO A 313 37.00 9.58 14.09
C PRO A 313 37.39 10.36 15.35
N ALA A 314 38.70 10.45 15.60
CA ALA A 314 39.35 11.26 16.63
C ALA A 314 40.42 12.18 15.97
N PRO A 315 40.94 13.22 16.64
CA PRO A 315 41.49 14.40 15.96
C PRO A 315 42.92 14.23 15.43
N VAL A 316 43.26 15.08 14.43
CA VAL A 316 44.59 15.17 13.79
C VAL A 316 45.40 16.33 14.40
N PRO A 317 46.71 16.16 14.69
CA PRO A 317 47.53 17.19 15.34
C PRO A 317 48.16 18.23 14.39
N LEU A 318 48.72 19.28 15.00
CA LEU A 318 49.32 20.47 14.38
C LEU A 318 50.81 20.29 14.04
N ALA A 319 51.28 20.86 12.92
CA ALA A 319 52.70 21.02 12.54
C ALA A 319 52.91 22.26 11.62
N THR A 320 54.16 22.68 11.39
CA THR A 320 54.52 24.07 11.02
C THR A 320 55.53 24.17 9.84
N GLU A 321 55.36 25.16 8.95
CA GLU A 321 56.31 25.95 8.08
C GLU A 321 57.73 25.44 7.62
N PRO A 322 58.43 26.08 6.64
CA PRO A 322 58.01 26.99 5.53
C PRO A 322 58.75 26.83 4.14
N LEU A 323 58.16 27.40 3.06
CA LEU A 323 58.82 28.01 1.85
C LEU A 323 59.69 27.10 0.91
N PRO A 324 60.22 27.55 -0.28
CA PRO A 324 60.22 28.90 -0.90
C PRO A 324 59.85 29.05 -2.42
N ILE A 325 59.41 30.27 -2.78
CA ILE A 325 59.76 31.14 -3.96
C ILE A 325 60.02 30.53 -5.37
N SER A 326 59.32 31.05 -6.40
CA SER A 326 59.89 31.39 -7.74
C SER A 326 59.00 32.31 -8.62
N GLN A 327 59.60 33.27 -9.33
CA GLN A 327 59.09 34.12 -10.45
C GLN A 327 60.25 34.35 -11.45
N PRO A 328 60.04 34.45 -12.79
CA PRO A 328 59.74 35.72 -13.51
C PRO A 328 58.53 35.59 -14.50
N GLN A 329 57.79 36.63 -14.98
CA GLN A 329 58.08 37.94 -15.64
C GLN A 329 58.49 37.82 -17.15
N PRO A 330 58.31 38.84 -18.03
CA PRO A 330 57.04 39.51 -18.43
C PRO A 330 56.93 39.88 -19.95
N VAL A 331 55.77 40.38 -20.44
CA VAL A 331 55.65 41.17 -21.72
C VAL A 331 54.53 42.25 -21.62
N GLU A 332 54.68 43.33 -22.38
CA GLU A 332 53.90 44.60 -22.44
C GLU A 332 52.54 44.49 -23.21
N THR A 333 51.45 45.26 -22.99
CA THR A 333 51.15 46.71 -22.77
C THR A 333 50.81 47.52 -24.04
N VAL A 334 49.50 47.72 -24.33
CA VAL A 334 48.91 48.88 -25.06
C VAL A 334 47.49 49.16 -24.49
N ALA A 335 46.96 50.38 -24.62
CA ALA A 335 45.73 50.87 -23.94
C ALA A 335 44.64 51.42 -24.93
N PRO A 336 43.79 52.44 -24.64
CA PRO A 336 42.44 52.24 -24.07
C PRO A 336 41.27 53.02 -24.75
N LEU A 337 40.07 52.99 -24.12
CA LEU A 337 38.88 53.89 -24.25
C LEU A 337 37.91 53.68 -25.44
N PRO A 338 36.64 54.19 -25.38
CA PRO A 338 35.80 54.58 -24.21
C PRO A 338 34.39 53.92 -24.22
N ALA A 339 33.57 54.21 -23.19
CA ALA A 339 32.17 53.79 -23.09
C ALA A 339 31.19 54.68 -23.91
N GLN A 340 30.00 54.16 -24.19
CA GLN A 340 28.83 54.94 -24.63
C GLN A 340 27.55 54.55 -23.86
N VAL A 341 26.65 55.53 -23.72
CA VAL A 341 25.39 55.45 -22.97
C VAL A 341 24.25 55.06 -23.91
N VAL A 342 23.37 54.15 -23.48
CA VAL A 342 22.04 53.92 -24.10
C VAL A 342 20.99 53.83 -23.00
N MET A 343 19.79 54.32 -23.31
CA MET A 343 18.70 54.60 -22.36
C MET A 343 17.85 53.37 -22.01
N ALA A 344 17.18 53.43 -20.85
CA ALA A 344 16.06 52.56 -20.53
C ALA A 344 14.72 53.08 -21.12
N PRO A 345 13.75 52.22 -21.42
CA PRO A 345 12.35 52.59 -21.56
C PRO A 345 11.59 52.45 -20.23
N GLN A 346 10.62 53.31 -19.99
CA GLN A 346 9.67 53.23 -18.87
C GLN A 346 8.38 52.53 -19.31
N THR A 347 7.73 51.80 -18.40
CA THR A 347 6.31 51.43 -18.49
C THR A 347 5.69 51.43 -17.10
N ASP A 348 4.57 52.13 -16.95
CA ASP A 348 3.91 52.34 -15.67
C ASP A 348 3.23 51.09 -15.09
N VAL A 349 3.18 51.00 -13.76
CA VAL A 349 2.27 50.11 -13.02
C VAL A 349 1.51 50.94 -11.98
N LEU A 350 0.18 50.81 -11.97
CA LEU A 350 -0.69 51.57 -11.07
C LEU A 350 -0.52 51.10 -9.63
N SER A 351 -0.51 52.05 -8.69
CA SER A 351 -0.58 51.74 -7.26
C SER A 351 -1.94 51.13 -6.90
N CYS A 352 -1.92 50.04 -6.13
CA CYS A 352 -3.08 49.58 -5.36
C CYS A 352 -2.63 49.38 -3.91
N SER A 353 -3.39 49.93 -2.95
CA SER A 353 -2.96 50.06 -1.56
C SER A 353 -3.36 48.86 -0.70
N GLY A 354 -2.38 48.18 -0.11
CA GLY A 354 -2.57 47.15 0.91
C GLY A 354 -1.31 46.95 1.75
N GLU A 355 -1.42 47.08 3.07
CA GLU A 355 -0.27 47.06 3.99
C GLU A 355 0.21 45.63 4.29
N TYR A 356 1.02 45.07 3.39
CA TYR A 356 1.89 43.93 3.69
C TYR A 356 3.29 44.25 3.18
N SER A 357 4.25 44.46 4.08
CA SER A 357 5.62 44.79 3.70
C SER A 357 6.29 43.58 3.05
N CYS A 358 6.47 43.64 1.73
CA CYS A 358 7.37 42.76 1.00
C CYS A 358 8.81 43.03 1.49
N ILE A 359 9.30 42.22 2.41
CA ILE A 359 10.72 42.20 2.78
C ILE A 359 11.47 41.55 1.61
N GLN A 360 12.08 42.36 0.76
CA GLN A 360 13.01 41.87 -0.26
C GLN A 360 14.24 41.29 0.44
N TYR A 361 14.48 39.99 0.26
CA TYR A 361 15.63 39.30 0.85
C TYR A 361 16.93 39.64 0.07
N GLN A 362 17.49 40.83 0.28
CA GLN A 362 18.84 41.21 -0.17
C GLN A 362 19.95 40.50 0.65
N ASN A 363 19.89 39.17 0.72
CA ASN A 363 20.95 38.34 1.30
C ASN A 363 22.13 38.24 0.31
N GLY A 364 22.98 39.28 0.31
CA GLY A 364 24.23 39.33 -0.43
C GLY A 364 24.73 40.77 -0.60
N GLU A 365 23.96 41.59 -1.30
CA GLU A 365 24.37 42.95 -1.71
C GLU A 365 24.73 43.87 -0.52
N SER A 366 24.05 43.77 0.62
CA SER A 366 24.43 44.56 1.80
C SER A 366 25.75 44.08 2.42
N GLU A 367 26.00 42.77 2.44
CA GLU A 367 27.15 42.20 3.15
C GLU A 367 28.45 42.40 2.39
N GLU A 368 28.46 42.27 1.06
CA GLU A 368 29.63 42.58 0.24
C GLU A 368 30.02 44.08 0.34
N ASN A 369 29.02 44.97 0.42
CA ASN A 369 29.25 46.40 0.65
C ASN A 369 29.78 46.70 2.07
N HIS A 370 29.27 46.03 3.11
CA HIS A 370 29.79 46.15 4.47
C HIS A 370 31.24 45.65 4.56
N ASP A 371 31.55 44.53 3.92
CA ASP A 371 32.88 43.92 3.94
C ASP A 371 33.91 44.77 3.17
N ALA A 372 33.49 45.40 2.05
CA ALA A 372 34.29 46.40 1.34
C ALA A 372 34.56 47.66 2.21
N PHE A 373 33.55 48.16 2.92
CA PHE A 373 33.69 49.28 3.86
C PHE A 373 34.64 48.95 5.02
N LEU A 374 34.51 47.77 5.63
CA LEU A 374 35.38 47.31 6.72
C LEU A 374 36.83 47.19 6.27
N LYS A 375 37.09 46.66 5.07
CA LYS A 375 38.42 46.62 4.44
C LYS A 375 38.98 48.02 4.18
N ALA A 376 38.17 48.96 3.71
CA ALA A 376 38.59 50.36 3.51
C ALA A 376 38.97 51.04 4.84
N LEU A 377 38.15 50.88 5.88
CA LEU A 377 38.40 51.41 7.21
C LEU A 377 39.65 50.80 7.85
N GLN A 378 39.83 49.48 7.76
CA GLN A 378 41.02 48.78 8.25
C GLN A 378 42.31 49.29 7.58
N ASN A 379 42.27 49.50 6.26
CA ASN A 379 43.38 50.05 5.50
C ASN A 379 43.68 51.52 5.89
N ALA A 380 42.65 52.35 6.10
CA ALA A 380 42.81 53.73 6.55
C ALA A 380 43.44 53.80 7.95
N VAL A 381 42.93 53.03 8.92
CA VAL A 381 43.46 52.95 10.29
C VAL A 381 44.91 52.44 10.31
N THR A 382 45.21 51.38 9.56
CA THR A 382 46.58 50.84 9.45
C THR A 382 47.54 51.86 8.85
N THR A 383 47.13 52.56 7.79
CA THR A 383 47.93 53.62 7.16
C THR A 383 48.16 54.80 8.11
N PHE A 384 47.13 55.23 8.84
CA PHE A 384 47.19 56.30 9.84
C PHE A 384 48.19 55.97 10.96
N LEU A 385 48.07 54.79 11.57
CA LEU A 385 48.98 54.31 12.61
C LEU A 385 50.43 54.23 12.11
N ASN A 386 50.65 53.76 10.89
CA ASN A 386 52.00 53.64 10.31
C ASN A 386 52.62 55.02 10.01
N ARG A 387 51.85 56.01 9.54
CA ARG A 387 52.33 57.39 9.37
C ARG A 387 52.63 58.06 10.71
N MET A 388 51.77 57.89 11.73
CA MET A 388 52.02 58.40 13.08
C MET A 388 53.32 57.84 13.67
N LYS A 389 53.52 56.51 13.60
CA LYS A 389 54.76 55.85 14.04
C LYS A 389 55.98 56.39 13.27
N SER A 390 55.89 56.52 11.94
CA SER A 390 56.99 57.04 11.11
C SER A 390 57.37 58.48 11.46
N ASN A 391 56.40 59.37 11.68
CA ASN A 391 56.68 60.76 12.06
C ASN A 391 57.27 60.85 13.48
N HIS A 392 56.76 60.07 14.43
CA HIS A 392 57.30 59.97 15.79
C HIS A 392 58.76 59.48 15.78
N MET A 393 59.06 58.36 15.11
CA MET A 393 60.42 57.82 14.97
C MET A 393 61.41 58.78 14.26
N ARG A 394 60.90 59.76 13.50
CA ARG A 394 61.71 60.75 12.76
C ARG A 394 61.75 62.12 13.44
N GLY A 395 61.21 62.26 14.67
CA GLY A 395 61.17 63.52 15.41
C GLY A 395 60.32 64.61 14.75
N ARG A 396 59.37 64.25 13.89
CA ARG A 396 58.53 65.19 13.13
C ARG A 396 57.21 65.45 13.84
N SER A 397 56.79 66.72 13.91
CA SER A 397 55.49 67.07 14.48
C SER A 397 54.36 66.48 13.64
N ILE A 398 53.53 65.66 14.27
CA ILE A 398 52.40 64.96 13.64
C ILE A 398 51.35 65.96 13.11
N THR A 399 51.20 67.11 13.78
CA THR A 399 50.31 68.21 13.39
C THR A 399 50.62 68.81 12.01
N ASN A 400 51.83 68.59 11.48
CA ASN A 400 52.28 69.18 10.22
C ASN A 400 52.21 68.19 9.03
N ASP A 401 51.83 66.92 9.24
CA ASP A 401 51.59 65.96 8.15
C ASP A 401 50.12 66.01 7.72
N SER A 402 49.85 66.71 6.63
CA SER A 402 48.51 66.88 6.05
C SER A 402 47.82 65.55 5.71
N ALA A 403 48.58 64.49 5.42
CA ALA A 403 48.00 63.17 5.17
C ALA A 403 47.59 62.46 6.48
N VAL A 404 48.25 62.73 7.61
CA VAL A 404 47.77 62.25 8.93
C VAL A 404 46.48 62.97 9.31
N LEU A 405 46.39 64.29 9.09
CA LEU A 405 45.16 65.06 9.32
C LEU A 405 44.00 64.60 8.42
N SER A 406 44.27 64.36 7.13
CA SER A 406 43.28 63.86 6.17
C SER A 406 42.79 62.44 6.52
N LEU A 407 43.71 61.54 6.90
CA LEU A 407 43.34 60.19 7.38
C LEU A 407 42.53 60.25 8.67
N PHE A 408 42.85 61.15 9.60
CA PHE A 408 42.06 61.36 10.82
C PHE A 408 40.63 61.83 10.49
N GLN A 409 40.46 62.81 9.60
CA GLN A 409 39.14 63.26 9.15
C GLN A 409 38.34 62.13 8.47
N SER A 410 38.99 61.34 7.62
CA SER A 410 38.38 60.18 6.95
C SER A 410 37.91 59.12 7.95
N ILE A 411 38.75 58.74 8.93
CA ILE A 411 38.40 57.76 9.97
C ILE A 411 37.26 58.27 10.86
N ASN A 412 37.25 59.55 11.25
CA ASN A 412 36.14 60.13 12.01
C ASN A 412 34.82 60.17 11.20
N THR A 413 34.89 60.32 9.88
CA THR A 413 33.70 60.30 9.00
C THR A 413 33.13 58.89 8.86
N MET A 414 34.00 57.86 8.83
CA MET A 414 33.58 56.46 8.79
C MET A 414 33.10 55.92 10.15
N HIS A 415 33.50 56.53 11.28
CA HIS A 415 33.18 55.98 12.60
C HIS A 415 31.66 55.87 12.91
N PRO A 416 30.80 56.88 12.61
CA PRO A 416 29.35 56.72 12.75
C PRO A 416 28.76 55.60 11.87
N GLN A 417 29.30 55.41 10.67
CA GLN A 417 28.84 54.36 9.74
C GLN A 417 29.16 52.96 10.27
N LEU A 418 30.31 52.79 10.96
CA LEU A 418 30.63 51.55 11.65
C LEU A 418 29.65 51.23 12.79
N LEU A 419 29.23 52.24 13.56
CA LEU A 419 28.29 52.06 14.66
C LEU A 419 26.89 51.70 14.15
N ASP A 420 26.45 52.29 13.03
CA ASP A 420 25.18 51.95 12.37
C ASP A 420 25.19 50.51 11.83
N ILE A 421 26.26 50.10 11.12
CA ILE A 421 26.44 48.72 10.66
C ILE A 421 26.42 47.73 11.83
N LEU A 422 27.05 48.06 12.97
CA LEU A 422 27.07 47.21 14.15
C LEU A 422 25.66 47.04 14.74
N ASN A 423 24.90 48.12 14.88
CA ASN A 423 23.50 48.06 15.35
C ASN A 423 22.61 47.24 14.40
N GLN A 424 22.74 47.44 13.08
CA GLN A 424 22.01 46.63 12.09
C GLN A 424 22.35 45.13 12.16
N LEU A 425 23.60 44.77 12.49
CA LEU A 425 24.00 43.37 12.66
C LEU A 425 23.45 42.76 13.95
N ASP A 426 23.42 43.50 15.06
CA ASP A 426 22.78 43.04 16.31
C ASP A 426 21.25 42.92 16.17
N GLU A 427 20.59 43.85 15.46
CA GLU A 427 19.16 43.74 15.13
C GLU A 427 18.86 42.52 14.25
N LYS A 428 19.64 42.30 13.18
CA LYS A 428 19.56 41.09 12.35
C LYS A 428 19.77 39.82 13.17
N ARG A 429 20.75 39.82 14.09
CA ARG A 429 21.02 38.68 14.97
C ARG A 429 19.83 38.37 15.87
N LEU A 430 19.27 39.36 16.57
CA LEU A 430 18.10 39.20 17.44
C LEU A 430 16.87 38.71 16.65
N TYR A 431 16.69 39.20 15.41
CA TYR A 431 15.64 38.71 14.51
C TYR A 431 15.82 37.23 14.16
N TYR A 432 17.04 36.80 13.81
CA TYR A 432 17.31 35.40 13.48
C TYR A 432 17.27 34.46 14.70
N GLU A 433 17.73 34.89 15.87
CA GLU A 433 17.55 34.16 17.14
C GLU A 433 16.05 33.97 17.44
N GLY A 434 15.25 35.04 17.37
CA GLY A 434 13.79 34.97 17.54
C GLY A 434 13.04 34.21 16.43
N LEU A 435 13.65 33.97 15.27
CA LEU A 435 13.13 33.08 14.24
C LEU A 435 13.50 31.61 14.54
N GLN A 436 14.70 31.36 15.05
CA GLN A 436 15.16 30.04 15.48
C GLN A 436 14.29 29.49 16.62
N ASP A 437 13.92 30.31 17.60
CA ASP A 437 13.01 29.93 18.69
C ASP A 437 11.62 29.53 18.17
N LYS A 438 11.08 30.27 17.19
CA LYS A 438 9.80 29.92 16.53
C LYS A 438 9.91 28.59 15.79
N LEU A 439 11.04 28.33 15.12
CA LEU A 439 11.31 27.05 14.45
C LEU A 439 11.45 25.89 15.46
N ALA A 440 12.00 26.13 16.65
CA ALA A 440 12.04 25.15 17.74
C ALA A 440 10.62 24.82 18.24
N GLN A 441 9.81 25.85 18.57
CA GLN A 441 8.42 25.67 18.99
C GLN A 441 7.57 24.89 17.96
N VAL A 442 7.78 25.13 16.66
CA VAL A 442 7.11 24.38 15.58
C VAL A 442 7.58 22.92 15.49
N ARG A 443 8.86 22.63 15.80
CA ARG A 443 9.37 21.25 15.87
C ARG A 443 8.76 20.50 17.07
N ASP A 444 8.72 21.14 18.24
CA ASP A 444 8.19 20.53 19.46
C ASP A 444 6.68 20.29 19.38
N ALA A 445 5.92 21.23 18.80
CA ALA A 445 4.50 21.05 18.53
C ALA A 445 4.23 19.88 17.56
N ARG A 446 5.08 19.69 16.54
CA ARG A 446 5.00 18.53 15.63
C ARG A 446 5.34 17.21 16.35
N ALA A 447 6.34 17.21 17.23
CA ALA A 447 6.70 16.04 18.03
C ALA A 447 5.56 15.62 18.97
N ALA A 448 4.95 16.57 19.68
CA ALA A 448 3.80 16.33 20.55
C ALA A 448 2.58 15.78 19.77
N LEU A 449 2.27 16.34 18.60
CA LEU A 449 1.19 15.84 17.74
C LEU A 449 1.45 14.42 17.23
N ASN A 450 2.71 14.05 16.98
CA ASN A 450 3.05 12.68 16.60
C ASN A 450 2.94 11.71 17.78
N ALA A 451 3.41 12.09 18.97
CA ALA A 451 3.24 11.28 20.19
C ALA A 451 1.75 10.96 20.47
N LEU A 452 0.85 11.95 20.34
CA LEU A 452 -0.59 11.75 20.51
C LEU A 452 -1.20 10.82 19.44
N ARG A 453 -0.72 10.89 18.19
CA ARG A 453 -1.12 9.95 17.12
C ARG A 453 -0.65 8.53 17.40
N ASP A 454 0.53 8.39 17.99
CA ASP A 454 1.15 7.09 18.30
C ASP A 454 0.45 6.43 19.48
N GLU A 455 0.16 7.18 20.54
CA GLU A 455 -0.69 6.75 21.66
C GLU A 455 -2.09 6.32 21.17
N HIS A 456 -2.70 7.06 20.24
CA HIS A 456 -4.00 6.70 19.68
C HIS A 456 -3.96 5.37 18.90
N ARG A 457 -2.93 5.13 18.09
CA ARG A 457 -2.76 3.85 17.37
C ARG A 457 -2.51 2.69 18.35
N GLU A 458 -1.72 2.91 19.39
CA GLU A 458 -1.47 1.93 20.45
C GLU A 458 -2.74 1.59 21.25
N LYS A 459 -3.56 2.60 21.57
CA LYS A 459 -4.86 2.41 22.24
C LYS A 459 -5.85 1.61 21.40
N LEU A 460 -5.87 1.84 20.08
CA LEU A 460 -6.68 1.04 19.14
C LEU A 460 -6.18 -0.41 19.07
N ARG A 461 -4.86 -0.64 19.07
CA ARG A 461 -4.26 -1.98 19.07
C ARG A 461 -4.72 -2.81 20.27
N ARG A 462 -4.56 -2.25 21.49
CA ARG A 462 -4.97 -2.92 22.75
C ARG A 462 -6.48 -3.20 22.79
N ALA A 463 -7.30 -2.24 22.35
CA ALA A 463 -8.75 -2.44 22.26
C ALA A 463 -9.14 -3.56 21.27
N ALA A 464 -8.40 -3.73 20.17
CA ALA A 464 -8.62 -4.84 19.24
C ALA A 464 -8.20 -6.21 19.84
N GLU A 465 -7.06 -6.26 20.53
CA GLU A 465 -6.57 -7.45 21.25
C GLU A 465 -7.55 -7.87 22.37
N GLU A 466 -8.04 -6.93 23.17
CA GLU A 466 -9.06 -7.16 24.20
C GLU A 466 -10.39 -7.65 23.59
N ALA A 467 -10.84 -7.04 22.50
CA ALA A 467 -12.05 -7.47 21.79
C ALA A 467 -11.90 -8.86 21.16
N GLU A 468 -10.72 -9.22 20.66
CA GLU A 468 -10.46 -10.58 20.18
C GLU A 468 -10.48 -11.60 21.32
N ARG A 469 -9.84 -11.28 22.44
CA ARG A 469 -9.86 -12.11 23.65
C ARG A 469 -11.30 -12.35 24.15
N GLN A 470 -12.16 -11.34 24.08
CA GLN A 470 -13.59 -11.48 24.37
C GLN A 470 -14.30 -12.40 23.37
N ARG A 471 -14.06 -12.26 22.05
CA ARG A 471 -14.61 -13.17 21.03
C ARG A 471 -14.20 -14.63 21.25
N GLN A 472 -12.92 -14.88 21.56
CA GLN A 472 -12.41 -16.22 21.86
C GLN A 472 -13.08 -16.84 23.10
N ILE A 473 -13.29 -16.05 24.17
CA ILE A 473 -14.00 -16.50 25.38
C ILE A 473 -15.48 -16.81 25.07
N GLN A 474 -16.17 -15.96 24.31
CA GLN A 474 -17.56 -16.20 23.90
C GLN A 474 -17.70 -17.47 23.03
N LEU A 475 -16.78 -17.70 22.10
CA LEU A 475 -16.76 -18.91 21.27
C LEU A 475 -16.52 -20.17 22.11
N ALA A 476 -15.55 -20.12 23.04
CA ALA A 476 -15.29 -21.23 23.96
C ALA A 476 -16.51 -21.56 24.84
N GLN A 477 -17.20 -20.53 25.37
CA GLN A 477 -18.43 -20.70 26.15
C GLN A 477 -19.57 -21.30 25.30
N LYS A 478 -19.75 -20.84 24.06
CA LYS A 478 -20.72 -21.39 23.11
C LYS A 478 -20.44 -22.87 22.80
N LEU A 479 -19.18 -23.23 22.58
CA LEU A 479 -18.76 -24.61 22.35
C LEU A 479 -19.01 -25.52 23.57
N GLU A 480 -18.78 -25.02 24.78
CA GLU A 480 -19.01 -25.81 26.00
C GLU A 480 -20.51 -26.04 26.28
N ILE A 481 -21.36 -25.03 26.04
CA ILE A 481 -22.83 -25.18 26.09
C ILE A 481 -23.31 -26.21 25.05
N MET A 482 -22.71 -26.22 23.85
CA MET A 482 -23.03 -27.22 22.81
C MET A 482 -22.60 -28.64 23.21
N ARG A 483 -21.47 -28.80 23.92
CA ARG A 483 -21.02 -30.10 24.47
C ARG A 483 -21.97 -30.60 25.55
N GLN A 484 -22.36 -29.75 26.48
CA GLN A 484 -23.30 -30.10 27.56
C GLN A 484 -24.65 -30.54 26.98
N LYS A 485 -25.23 -29.78 26.05
CA LYS A 485 -26.46 -30.19 25.34
C LYS A 485 -26.32 -31.50 24.57
N LYS A 486 -25.16 -31.79 23.97
CA LYS A 486 -24.89 -33.08 23.32
C LYS A 486 -24.83 -34.23 24.34
N GLN A 487 -24.28 -34.01 25.53
CA GLN A 487 -24.28 -35.00 26.61
C GLN A 487 -25.71 -35.25 27.13
N GLU A 488 -26.46 -34.20 27.48
CA GLU A 488 -27.86 -34.29 27.92
C GLU A 488 -28.75 -35.06 26.92
N TYR A 489 -28.60 -34.75 25.63
CA TYR A 489 -29.35 -35.43 24.56
C TYR A 489 -29.01 -36.93 24.47
N LEU A 490 -27.72 -37.29 24.55
CA LEU A 490 -27.28 -38.69 24.53
C LEU A 490 -27.74 -39.45 25.78
N GLU A 491 -27.78 -38.81 26.95
CA GLU A 491 -28.33 -39.40 28.17
C GLU A 491 -29.84 -39.61 28.08
N MET A 492 -30.60 -38.64 27.58
CA MET A 492 -32.04 -38.78 27.31
C MET A 492 -32.31 -39.94 26.33
N GLN A 493 -31.53 -40.02 25.24
CA GLN A 493 -31.63 -41.12 24.26
C GLN A 493 -31.34 -42.48 24.91
N ARG A 494 -30.34 -42.56 25.81
CA ARG A 494 -30.01 -43.77 26.58
C ARG A 494 -31.12 -44.15 27.56
N GLN A 495 -31.72 -43.19 28.26
CA GLN A 495 -32.85 -43.44 29.17
C GLN A 495 -34.06 -44.00 28.41
N LEU A 496 -34.42 -43.41 27.27
CA LEU A 496 -35.51 -43.90 26.41
C LEU A 496 -35.24 -45.32 25.88
N ALA A 497 -33.99 -45.66 25.55
CA ALA A 497 -33.63 -47.02 25.14
C ALA A 497 -33.77 -48.04 26.29
N ILE A 498 -33.37 -47.67 27.51
CA ILE A 498 -33.55 -48.51 28.71
C ILE A 498 -35.04 -48.69 29.03
N GLN A 499 -35.85 -47.63 28.90
CA GLN A 499 -37.29 -47.68 29.15
C GLN A 499 -37.99 -48.66 28.19
N ARG A 500 -37.67 -48.63 26.89
CA ARG A 500 -38.19 -49.59 25.90
C ARG A 500 -37.81 -51.03 26.20
N LEU A 501 -36.58 -51.27 26.67
CA LEU A 501 -36.13 -52.61 27.09
C LEU A 501 -36.92 -53.12 28.32
N GLN A 502 -37.13 -52.27 29.33
CA GLN A 502 -37.94 -52.62 30.49
C GLN A 502 -39.42 -52.87 30.14
N GLU A 503 -39.95 -52.14 29.16
CA GLU A 503 -41.31 -52.33 28.65
C GLU A 503 -41.46 -53.66 27.92
N GLN A 504 -40.54 -53.99 27.01
CA GLN A 504 -40.49 -55.30 26.34
C GLN A 504 -40.30 -56.46 27.33
N GLU A 505 -39.48 -56.28 28.37
CA GLU A 505 -39.29 -57.28 29.41
C GLU A 505 -40.55 -57.50 30.25
N LYS A 506 -41.27 -56.43 30.61
CA LYS A 506 -42.58 -56.51 31.28
C LYS A 506 -43.65 -57.16 30.40
N GLU A 507 -43.73 -56.82 29.11
CA GLU A 507 -44.69 -57.45 28.19
C GLU A 507 -44.40 -58.94 28.04
N ARG A 508 -43.12 -59.33 27.88
CA ARG A 508 -42.67 -60.72 27.85
C ARG A 508 -43.03 -61.46 29.14
N GLN A 509 -42.83 -60.84 30.29
CA GLN A 509 -43.19 -61.42 31.59
C GLN A 509 -44.70 -61.59 31.75
N MET A 510 -45.49 -60.58 31.38
CA MET A 510 -46.96 -60.63 31.42
C MET A 510 -47.51 -61.71 30.47
N ARG A 511 -46.95 -61.88 29.27
CA ARG A 511 -47.30 -62.98 28.35
C ARG A 511 -46.97 -64.35 28.97
N LEU A 512 -45.84 -64.51 29.65
CA LEU A 512 -45.47 -65.75 30.34
C LEU A 512 -46.40 -66.06 31.52
N GLU A 513 -46.83 -65.05 32.27
CA GLU A 513 -47.81 -65.19 33.36
C GLU A 513 -49.23 -65.51 32.83
N GLN A 514 -49.66 -64.84 31.77
CA GLN A 514 -50.91 -65.16 31.08
C GLN A 514 -50.89 -66.58 30.48
N GLN A 515 -49.76 -67.02 29.94
CA GLN A 515 -49.57 -68.38 29.44
C GLN A 515 -49.61 -69.41 30.59
N LYS A 516 -48.95 -69.15 31.73
CA LYS A 516 -49.08 -69.98 32.94
C LYS A 516 -50.52 -70.08 33.41
N HIS A 517 -51.23 -68.95 33.53
CA HIS A 517 -52.63 -68.92 33.94
C HIS A 517 -53.54 -69.68 32.95
N THR A 518 -53.27 -69.58 31.65
CA THR A 518 -53.99 -70.33 30.60
C THR A 518 -53.75 -71.84 30.72
N ILE A 519 -52.51 -72.27 30.98
CA ILE A 519 -52.16 -73.68 31.23
C ILE A 519 -52.83 -74.18 32.51
N GLN A 520 -52.84 -73.37 33.58
CA GLN A 520 -53.44 -73.72 34.86
C GLN A 520 -54.98 -73.82 34.80
N MET A 521 -55.63 -72.95 34.03
CA MET A 521 -57.07 -73.07 33.69
C MET A 521 -57.34 -74.32 32.84
N ARG A 522 -56.50 -74.61 31.84
CA ARG A 522 -56.62 -75.81 31.00
C ARG A 522 -56.45 -77.10 31.80
N ALA A 523 -55.63 -77.09 32.85
CA ALA A 523 -55.42 -78.24 33.73
C ALA A 523 -56.61 -78.57 34.67
N GLN A 524 -57.62 -77.70 34.77
CA GLN A 524 -58.83 -77.91 35.58
C GLN A 524 -60.06 -78.35 34.77
N MET A 525 -59.95 -78.47 33.45
CA MET A 525 -61.03 -78.93 32.57
C MET A 525 -60.88 -80.43 32.25
N PRO A 526 -61.96 -81.25 32.29
CA PRO A 526 -61.90 -82.66 31.92
C PRO A 526 -61.43 -82.88 30.47
N ALA A 527 -60.48 -83.78 30.28
CA ALA A 527 -59.89 -84.04 28.96
C ALA A 527 -60.80 -84.94 28.09
N PHE A 528 -61.39 -84.38 27.04
CA PHE A 528 -61.93 -85.15 25.91
C PHE A 528 -60.85 -85.33 24.83
N PRO A 529 -60.62 -86.57 24.33
CA PRO A 529 -59.69 -86.81 23.23
C PRO A 529 -60.33 -86.46 21.88
N MET A 530 -59.61 -85.68 21.06
CA MET A 530 -59.94 -85.44 19.65
C MET A 530 -58.67 -85.57 18.78
N PRO A 531 -58.78 -85.96 17.48
CA PRO A 531 -57.64 -86.52 16.75
C PRO A 531 -56.68 -85.49 16.13
N TYR A 532 -55.45 -85.94 15.87
CA TYR A 532 -54.45 -85.21 15.09
C TYR A 532 -54.77 -85.18 13.58
N PRO A 533 -54.58 -84.05 12.90
CA PRO A 533 -54.31 -84.01 11.47
C PRO A 533 -52.80 -84.18 11.21
N GLN A 534 -52.41 -85.42 10.97
CA GLN A 534 -51.38 -85.88 10.03
C GLN A 534 -50.48 -84.79 9.38
N MET A 535 -49.19 -84.77 9.72
CA MET A 535 -48.17 -84.12 8.86
C MET A 535 -47.89 -85.00 7.63
N GLN A 536 -47.55 -84.37 6.50
CA GLN A 536 -47.29 -85.04 5.23
C GLN A 536 -45.88 -84.71 4.73
N SER A 537 -45.18 -85.70 4.18
CA SER A 537 -43.75 -85.64 3.86
C SER A 537 -43.45 -86.20 2.47
N LEU A 538 -42.51 -85.59 1.74
CA LEU A 538 -41.72 -86.19 0.65
C LEU A 538 -40.44 -85.34 0.40
N PRO A 539 -39.38 -85.89 -0.24
CA PRO A 539 -38.03 -85.33 -0.18
C PRO A 539 -37.48 -84.92 -1.59
N PRO A 540 -36.19 -85.05 -1.97
CA PRO A 540 -35.24 -83.95 -1.78
C PRO A 540 -34.35 -83.58 -3.01
N ASN A 541 -33.53 -82.53 -2.81
CA ASN A 541 -32.13 -82.38 -3.26
C ASN A 541 -31.80 -81.54 -4.53
N VAL A 542 -30.57 -80.98 -4.49
CA VAL A 542 -29.74 -80.36 -5.57
C VAL A 542 -30.09 -78.96 -6.12
N ALA A 543 -29.28 -77.99 -5.68
CA ALA A 543 -28.66 -76.83 -6.37
C ALA A 543 -29.38 -76.03 -7.48
N GLY A 544 -29.34 -74.70 -7.34
CA GLY A 544 -29.56 -73.72 -8.42
C GLY A 544 -29.86 -72.32 -7.88
N GLY A 545 -28.98 -71.34 -8.11
CA GLY A 545 -29.15 -69.96 -7.63
C GLY A 545 -29.40 -68.98 -8.78
N VAL A 546 -30.44 -68.15 -8.65
CA VAL A 546 -30.72 -66.98 -9.52
C VAL A 546 -31.32 -65.85 -8.68
N VAL A 547 -31.02 -64.59 -9.01
CA VAL A 547 -31.48 -63.40 -8.28
C VAL A 547 -32.62 -62.69 -9.00
N TYR A 548 -33.77 -62.57 -8.33
CA TYR A 548 -34.86 -61.59 -8.54
C TYR A 548 -35.66 -61.54 -7.22
N GLY A 549 -36.27 -60.45 -6.76
CA GLY A 549 -36.30 -59.04 -7.19
C GLY A 549 -37.36 -58.31 -6.34
N GLN A 550 -37.16 -57.04 -5.94
CA GLN A 550 -38.15 -56.27 -5.15
C GLN A 550 -38.98 -55.30 -6.02
N PRO A 551 -40.23 -54.97 -5.63
CA PRO A 551 -41.19 -54.32 -6.54
C PRO A 551 -41.40 -52.81 -6.32
N GLY A 552 -41.83 -52.14 -7.40
CA GLY A 552 -42.96 -51.20 -7.35
C GLY A 552 -42.70 -49.75 -6.94
N GLY A 553 -42.63 -48.85 -7.93
CA GLY A 553 -42.87 -47.42 -7.79
C GLY A 553 -44.08 -46.96 -8.63
N PRO A 554 -44.93 -46.03 -8.15
CA PRO A 554 -46.06 -45.42 -8.89
C PRO A 554 -45.67 -44.01 -9.47
N PRO A 555 -46.50 -43.29 -10.26
CA PRO A 555 -46.15 -42.97 -11.65
C PRO A 555 -46.06 -41.46 -11.97
N SER A 556 -45.93 -41.10 -13.27
CA SER A 556 -45.61 -39.75 -13.76
C SER A 556 -46.44 -39.30 -15.00
N TYR A 557 -46.25 -38.03 -15.43
CA TYR A 557 -46.84 -37.30 -16.58
C TYR A 557 -48.30 -36.81 -16.44
N PRO A 558 -48.76 -35.80 -17.23
CA PRO A 558 -48.08 -35.00 -18.29
C PRO A 558 -48.04 -33.46 -17.98
N GLY A 559 -47.49 -32.54 -18.81
CA GLY A 559 -46.68 -32.64 -20.04
C GLY A 559 -46.58 -31.30 -20.83
N THR A 560 -45.44 -31.08 -21.51
CA THR A 560 -45.18 -30.22 -22.71
C THR A 560 -45.63 -28.74 -22.80
N PHE A 561 -44.69 -27.84 -23.12
CA PHE A 561 -44.70 -27.05 -24.38
C PHE A 561 -43.32 -26.44 -24.69
N SER A 562 -42.99 -26.24 -25.98
CA SER A 562 -41.72 -25.66 -26.48
C SER A 562 -41.94 -24.76 -27.72
N PRO A 563 -41.04 -23.80 -27.98
CA PRO A 563 -40.28 -23.78 -29.26
C PRO A 563 -38.84 -23.22 -29.13
N SER A 564 -37.92 -23.29 -30.11
CA SER A 564 -37.70 -24.19 -31.26
C SER A 564 -36.35 -23.87 -31.92
N GLY A 565 -35.58 -24.90 -32.31
CA GLY A 565 -34.59 -24.88 -33.43
C GLY A 565 -33.33 -23.99 -33.34
N SER A 566 -32.21 -24.30 -34.00
CA SER A 566 -31.86 -25.49 -34.81
C SER A 566 -30.33 -25.56 -35.05
N VAL A 567 -29.80 -26.79 -35.18
CA VAL A 567 -28.56 -27.23 -35.91
C VAL A 567 -27.19 -26.59 -35.55
N GLU A 568 -26.03 -27.28 -35.65
CA GLU A 568 -25.71 -28.70 -35.95
C GLU A 568 -24.31 -29.10 -35.41
N GLY A 569 -24.08 -30.40 -35.21
CA GLY A 569 -22.78 -31.04 -35.49
C GLY A 569 -21.73 -31.13 -34.36
N SER A 570 -21.59 -32.31 -33.74
CA SER A 570 -20.33 -32.79 -33.13
C SER A 570 -19.73 -33.91 -33.99
N PRO A 571 -18.40 -34.16 -33.95
CA PRO A 571 -17.98 -35.42 -33.32
C PRO A 571 -16.56 -35.48 -32.67
N MET A 572 -16.47 -36.29 -31.60
CA MET A 572 -15.40 -37.25 -31.23
C MET A 572 -13.88 -36.89 -31.19
N HIS A 573 -13.35 -36.92 -29.95
CA HIS A 573 -12.18 -37.69 -29.46
C HIS A 573 -10.75 -37.64 -30.07
N ASN A 574 -9.79 -37.42 -29.16
CA ASN A 574 -8.52 -38.16 -28.92
C ASN A 574 -7.16 -37.77 -29.59
N VAL A 575 -6.19 -37.51 -28.68
CA VAL A 575 -4.80 -38.07 -28.60
C VAL A 575 -3.68 -37.53 -29.51
N TYR A 576 -2.87 -36.64 -28.92
CA TYR A 576 -1.38 -36.57 -28.87
C TYR A 576 -0.45 -36.57 -30.12
N MET A 577 0.61 -35.76 -29.97
CA MET A 577 2.00 -35.87 -30.46
C MET A 577 2.46 -35.31 -31.83
N ASN A 578 3.40 -34.35 -31.68
CA ASN A 578 4.71 -34.20 -32.36
C ASN A 578 4.93 -33.22 -33.55
N GLN A 579 6.23 -32.93 -33.74
CA GLN A 579 6.81 -31.87 -34.60
C GLN A 579 6.86 -32.20 -36.11
N PRO A 580 6.92 -31.19 -37.00
CA PRO A 580 7.34 -31.36 -38.40
C PRO A 580 8.88 -31.32 -38.58
N GLY A 581 9.39 -32.12 -39.52
CA GLY A 581 10.81 -32.17 -39.92
C GLY A 581 11.18 -31.29 -41.13
N PRO A 582 12.44 -31.38 -41.62
CA PRO A 582 13.04 -30.39 -42.53
C PRO A 582 12.88 -30.66 -44.04
N GLY A 583 13.00 -29.60 -44.85
CA GLY A 583 13.20 -29.64 -46.31
C GLY A 583 14.67 -29.46 -46.74
N GLN A 584 14.99 -29.75 -48.01
CA GLN A 584 16.38 -29.95 -48.48
C GLN A 584 16.92 -28.91 -49.48
N TYR A 585 18.23 -28.64 -49.35
CA TYR A 585 19.26 -28.25 -50.33
C TYR A 585 18.93 -27.37 -51.56
N GLN A 586 19.66 -26.24 -51.65
CA GLN A 586 20.42 -25.85 -52.86
C GLN A 586 21.71 -25.10 -52.45
N ALA A 587 22.62 -24.79 -53.39
CA ALA A 587 24.05 -24.70 -53.12
C ALA A 587 24.74 -23.32 -53.26
N MET A 588 25.85 -23.21 -52.52
CA MET A 588 27.02 -22.31 -52.66
C MET A 588 27.60 -22.29 -54.11
N PRO A 589 28.44 -21.31 -54.56
CA PRO A 589 29.65 -20.87 -53.83
C PRO A 589 30.00 -19.34 -54.03
N PRO A 590 31.25 -18.83 -53.93
CA PRO A 590 31.55 -17.83 -52.89
C PRO A 590 32.16 -16.50 -53.38
N GLY A 591 32.23 -15.52 -52.48
CA GLY A 591 32.94 -14.25 -52.63
C GLY A 591 33.02 -13.51 -51.30
#